data_AF-A0A2K8PG28-F1
#
_entry.id   AF-A0A2K8PG28-F1
#
_cell.length_a   1.000
_cell.length_b   1.000
_cell.length_c   1.000
_cell.angle_alpha   90.00
_cell.angle_beta   90.00
_cell.angle_gamma   90.00
#
_symmetry.space_group_name_H-M   'P 1'
#
loop_
_entity.id
_entity.type
_entity.pdbx_description
1 polymer ?
#
loop_
_entity_poly.entity_id
_entity_poly.type
_entity_poly.pdbx_seq_one_letter_code
_entity_poly.pdbx_strand_id
1 'polypeptide(L)'
;MTRNDSVRLAAESARDTVRHAAEAVAPYAETARNTAVHYAQEANERLAPKVSYAAGQASLHARTAYDTHLHPRMVAARAHVPPPVDRAAAQAIEQTRRAARQAADYTQPRIESAVAAATPVAEEAAARSTAALAALRGQVSAKEVHRLVRRHERRARCHRTLRGVALVGLVAGAAFVVWKWWDRQSNPDWLVEPPAATELTRDSEPASFDDELAEKEREAQTGPPTKAPNGSEGDERH
;
A
#
# COMPACT_ATOMS: atom_id res chain seq x y z
N MET A 1 -21.55 -36.30 25.16
CA MET A 1 -20.75 -35.06 25.09
C MET A 1 -20.15 -34.95 23.71
N THR A 2 -20.44 -33.88 22.97
CA THR A 2 -19.88 -33.69 21.64
C THR A 2 -18.55 -32.94 21.73
N ARG A 3 -17.67 -33.15 20.74
CA ARG A 3 -16.36 -32.50 20.66
C ARG A 3 -16.44 -30.95 20.64
N ASN A 4 -17.58 -30.38 20.23
CA ASN A 4 -17.82 -28.94 20.27
C ASN A 4 -18.06 -28.41 21.68
N ASP A 5 -18.72 -29.19 22.54
CA ASP A 5 -19.00 -28.78 23.92
C ASP A 5 -17.71 -28.69 24.74
N SER A 6 -16.76 -29.61 24.51
CA SER A 6 -15.44 -29.56 25.16
C SER A 6 -14.59 -28.37 24.72
N VAL A 7 -14.72 -27.93 23.46
CA VAL A 7 -13.97 -26.75 22.96
C VAL A 7 -14.56 -25.47 23.54
N ARG A 8 -15.89 -25.36 23.65
CA ARG A 8 -16.53 -24.22 24.31
C ARG A 8 -16.19 -24.14 25.79
N LEU A 9 -16.23 -25.26 26.50
CA LEU A 9 -15.85 -25.32 27.92
C LEU A 9 -14.37 -24.98 28.14
N ALA A 10 -13.48 -25.42 27.26
CA ALA A 10 -12.06 -25.05 27.32
C ALA A 10 -11.84 -23.56 26.99
N ALA A 11 -12.62 -22.98 26.08
CA ALA A 11 -12.56 -21.55 25.78
C ALA A 11 -13.12 -20.68 26.91
N GLU A 12 -14.20 -21.13 27.58
CA GLU A 12 -14.77 -20.47 28.74
C GLU A 12 -13.82 -20.53 29.95
N SER A 13 -13.22 -21.69 30.25
CA SER A 13 -12.24 -21.79 31.33
C SER A 13 -10.95 -21.00 31.05
N ALA A 14 -10.50 -20.96 29.79
CA ALA A 14 -9.40 -20.10 29.37
C ALA A 14 -9.74 -18.60 29.57
N ARG A 15 -10.97 -18.18 29.25
CA ARG A 15 -11.42 -16.80 29.52
C ARG A 15 -11.42 -16.48 31.00
N ASP A 16 -11.90 -17.38 31.85
CA ASP A 16 -11.93 -17.14 33.30
C ASP A 16 -10.52 -17.06 33.91
N THR A 17 -9.59 -17.91 33.47
CA THR A 17 -8.18 -17.82 33.93
C THR A 17 -7.51 -16.51 33.49
N VAL A 18 -7.78 -16.03 32.27
CA VAL A 18 -7.27 -14.73 31.80
C VAL A 18 -7.88 -13.57 32.57
N ARG A 19 -9.18 -13.64 32.88
CA ARG A 19 -9.87 -12.61 33.68
C ARG A 19 -9.30 -12.53 35.09
N HIS A 20 -9.06 -13.67 35.73
CA HIS A 20 -8.52 -13.71 37.09
C HIS A 20 -7.05 -13.27 37.14
N ALA A 21 -6.25 -13.61 36.12
CA ALA A 21 -4.90 -13.08 35.96
C ALA A 21 -4.90 -11.56 35.72
N ALA A 22 -5.87 -11.04 34.96
CA ALA A 22 -6.03 -9.61 34.75
C ALA A 22 -6.43 -8.87 36.04
N GLU A 23 -7.35 -9.43 36.82
CA GLU A 23 -7.74 -8.89 38.13
C GLU A 23 -6.56 -8.86 39.13
N ALA A 24 -5.70 -9.88 39.11
CA ALA A 24 -4.49 -9.92 39.94
C ALA A 24 -3.42 -8.88 39.53
N VAL A 25 -3.36 -8.51 38.25
CA VAL A 25 -2.39 -7.55 37.71
C VAL A 25 -2.93 -6.11 37.65
N ALA A 26 -4.26 -5.94 37.72
CA ALA A 26 -4.95 -4.65 37.69
C ALA A 26 -4.32 -3.56 38.57
N PRO A 27 -3.99 -3.78 39.87
CA PRO A 27 -3.41 -2.72 40.71
C PRO A 27 -2.01 -2.27 40.26
N TYR A 28 -1.22 -3.18 39.66
CA TYR A 28 0.11 -2.85 39.14
C TYR A 28 0.04 -2.17 37.77
N ALA A 29 -0.92 -2.56 36.94
CA ALA A 29 -1.19 -1.88 35.67
C ALA A 29 -1.68 -0.44 35.89
N GLU A 30 -2.52 -0.22 36.90
CA GLU A 30 -3.04 1.10 37.26
C GLU A 30 -1.93 2.05 37.77
N THR A 31 -1.05 1.57 38.65
CA THR A 31 0.09 2.37 39.13
C THR A 31 1.09 2.69 38.01
N ALA A 32 1.38 1.74 37.11
CA ALA A 32 2.21 1.99 35.93
C ALA A 32 1.57 3.00 34.97
N ARG A 33 0.25 2.96 34.78
CA ARG A 33 -0.49 3.94 33.97
C ARG A 33 -0.39 5.34 34.59
N ASN A 34 -0.63 5.46 35.89
CA ASN A 34 -0.60 6.76 36.58
C ASN A 34 0.78 7.42 36.52
N THR A 35 1.87 6.64 36.66
CA THR A 35 3.22 7.15 36.50
C THR A 35 3.51 7.58 35.05
N ALA A 36 3.05 6.81 34.06
CA ALA A 36 3.20 7.19 32.65
C ALA A 36 2.45 8.48 32.30
N VAL A 37 1.22 8.64 32.80
CA VAL A 37 0.44 9.89 32.62
C VAL A 37 1.16 11.07 33.26
N HIS A 38 1.68 10.91 34.49
CA HIS A 38 2.45 11.94 35.18
C HIS A 38 3.69 12.36 34.38
N TYR A 39 4.49 11.41 33.87
CA TYR A 39 5.66 11.75 33.06
C TYR A 39 5.30 12.37 31.72
N ALA A 40 4.18 11.98 31.10
CA ALA A 40 3.71 12.59 29.87
C ALA A 40 3.27 14.04 30.08
N GLN A 41 2.61 14.34 31.20
CA GLN A 41 2.24 15.70 31.59
C GLN A 41 3.49 16.55 31.85
N GLU A 42 4.45 16.06 32.63
CA GLU A 42 5.70 16.77 32.89
C GLU A 42 6.52 17.01 31.61
N ALA A 43 6.55 16.04 30.70
CA ALA A 43 7.19 16.21 29.39
C ALA A 43 6.49 17.27 28.55
N ASN A 44 5.15 17.28 28.53
CA ASN A 44 4.37 18.28 27.83
C ASN A 44 4.59 19.68 28.41
N GLU A 45 4.62 19.84 29.73
CA GLU A 45 4.89 21.12 30.37
C GLU A 45 6.26 21.69 29.97
N ARG A 46 7.28 20.84 29.84
CA ARG A 46 8.62 21.26 29.40
C ARG A 46 8.73 21.51 27.90
N LEU A 47 7.97 20.79 27.08
CA LEU A 47 8.04 20.87 25.62
C LEU A 47 7.09 21.92 25.02
N ALA A 48 5.91 22.13 25.62
CA ALA A 48 4.92 23.10 25.17
C ALA A 48 5.50 24.49 24.89
N PRO A 49 6.30 25.12 25.79
CA PRO A 49 6.86 26.44 25.52
C PRO A 49 7.88 26.41 24.37
N LYS A 50 8.65 25.32 24.21
CA LYS A 50 9.63 25.19 23.12
C LYS A 50 8.95 25.02 21.76
N VAL A 51 7.87 24.24 21.72
CA VAL A 51 7.07 24.05 20.50
C VAL A 51 6.36 25.35 20.13
N SER A 52 5.78 26.05 21.10
CA SER A 52 5.16 27.36 20.88
C SER A 52 6.18 28.39 20.36
N TYR A 53 7.37 28.44 20.96
CA TYR A 53 8.45 29.29 20.49
C TYR A 53 8.90 28.94 19.07
N ALA A 54 9.14 27.66 18.78
CA ALA A 54 9.55 27.21 17.45
C ALA A 54 8.48 27.50 16.39
N ALA A 55 7.20 27.30 16.72
CA ALA A 55 6.08 27.66 15.85
C ALA A 55 6.03 29.18 15.60
N GLY A 56 6.24 29.98 16.65
CA GLY A 56 6.38 31.43 16.56
C GLY A 56 7.51 31.83 15.61
N GLN A 57 8.70 31.27 15.79
CA GLN A 57 9.87 31.53 14.92
C GLN A 57 9.61 31.12 13.46
N ALA A 58 9.03 29.94 13.24
CA ALA A 58 8.68 29.50 11.89
C ALA A 58 7.67 30.45 11.22
N SER A 59 6.69 30.96 11.98
CA SER A 59 5.72 31.92 11.45
C SER A 59 6.35 33.26 11.10
N LEU A 60 7.30 33.74 11.91
CA LEU A 60 8.05 34.96 11.63
C LEU A 60 8.91 34.79 10.38
N HIS A 61 9.63 33.66 10.28
CA HIS A 61 10.44 33.35 9.12
C HIS A 61 9.61 33.23 7.83
N ALA A 62 8.42 32.63 7.90
CA ALA A 62 7.52 32.56 6.76
C ALA A 62 7.06 33.95 6.31
N ARG A 63 6.77 34.86 7.25
CA ARG A 63 6.41 36.25 6.95
C ARG A 63 7.58 37.01 6.32
N THR A 64 8.76 36.95 6.92
CA THR A 64 9.94 37.63 6.36
C THR A 64 10.31 37.11 4.99
N ALA A 65 10.23 35.80 4.76
CA ALA A 65 10.46 35.19 3.44
C ALA A 65 9.40 35.66 2.42
N TYR A 66 8.13 35.75 2.83
CA TYR A 66 7.07 36.29 1.98
C TYR A 66 7.33 37.76 1.63
N ASP A 67 7.61 38.60 2.62
CA ASP A 67 7.83 40.03 2.43
C ASP A 67 9.06 40.30 1.55
N THR A 68 10.11 39.49 1.69
CA THR A 68 11.35 39.67 0.94
C THR A 68 11.24 39.17 -0.51
N HIS A 69 10.59 38.02 -0.73
CA HIS A 69 10.66 37.34 -2.04
C HIS A 69 9.34 37.38 -2.83
N LEU A 70 8.20 37.28 -2.15
CA LEU A 70 6.89 37.15 -2.79
C LEU A 70 6.21 38.50 -2.95
N HIS A 71 6.24 39.33 -1.92
CA HIS A 71 5.62 40.67 -1.95
C HIS A 71 6.09 41.52 -3.13
N PRO A 72 7.39 41.74 -3.41
CA PRO A 72 7.81 42.58 -4.53
C PRO A 72 7.36 42.02 -5.89
N ARG A 73 7.32 40.69 -6.04
CA ARG A 73 6.84 40.04 -7.27
C ARG A 73 5.33 40.22 -7.46
N MET A 74 4.56 40.16 -6.38
CA MET A 74 3.12 40.42 -6.43
C MET A 74 2.82 41.89 -6.77
N VAL A 75 3.57 42.84 -6.22
CA VAL A 75 3.42 44.27 -6.55
C VAL A 75 3.75 44.52 -8.02
N ALA A 76 4.85 43.95 -8.52
CA ALA A 76 5.23 44.07 -9.94
C ALA A 76 4.17 43.45 -10.87
N ALA A 77 3.64 42.28 -10.53
CA ALA A 77 2.56 41.65 -11.28
C ALA A 77 1.30 42.54 -11.30
N ARG A 78 0.91 43.07 -10.13
CA ARG A 78 -0.28 43.91 -9.97
C ARG A 78 -0.23 45.21 -10.78
N ALA A 79 0.95 45.78 -10.98
CA ALA A 79 1.12 46.96 -11.83
C ALA A 79 0.69 46.73 -13.30
N HIS A 80 0.65 45.48 -13.75
CA HIS A 80 0.29 45.09 -15.11
C HIS A 80 -1.13 44.51 -15.22
N VAL A 81 -1.87 44.38 -14.12
CA VAL A 81 -3.21 43.78 -14.10
C VAL A 81 -4.28 44.86 -14.26
N PRO A 82 -5.28 44.67 -15.14
CA PRO A 82 -6.41 45.59 -15.25
C PRO A 82 -7.19 45.73 -13.93
N PRO A 83 -7.61 46.95 -13.53
CA PRO A 83 -8.37 47.20 -12.31
C PRO A 83 -9.66 46.36 -12.09
N PRO A 84 -10.43 45.93 -13.11
CA PRO A 84 -11.57 45.04 -12.88
C PRO A 84 -11.15 43.62 -12.47
N VAL A 85 -10.03 43.11 -12.99
CA VAL A 85 -9.50 41.77 -12.66
C VAL A 85 -8.99 41.76 -11.21
N ASP A 86 -8.28 42.82 -10.81
CA ASP A 86 -7.83 43.02 -9.43
C ASP A 86 -8.97 43.03 -8.42
N ARG A 87 -10.08 43.71 -8.75
CA ARG A 87 -11.27 43.76 -7.87
C ARG A 87 -11.97 42.40 -7.79
N ALA A 88 -12.09 41.69 -8.91
CA ALA A 88 -12.64 40.34 -8.92
C ALA A 88 -11.77 39.37 -8.10
N ALA A 89 -10.44 39.46 -8.21
CA ALA A 89 -9.51 38.67 -7.43
C ALA A 89 -9.64 38.98 -5.92
N ALA A 90 -9.74 40.25 -5.54
CA ALA A 90 -9.95 40.64 -4.14
C ALA A 90 -11.27 40.10 -3.57
N GLN A 91 -12.35 40.13 -4.36
CA GLN A 91 -13.64 39.57 -3.97
C GLN A 91 -13.59 38.04 -3.84
N ALA A 92 -12.92 37.35 -4.76
CA ALA A 92 -12.72 35.89 -4.68
C ALA A 92 -11.90 35.48 -3.44
N ILE A 93 -10.86 36.25 -3.09
CA ILE A 93 -10.08 36.03 -1.86
C ILE A 93 -10.95 36.23 -0.62
N GLU A 94 -11.82 37.23 -0.59
CA GLU A 94 -12.73 37.45 0.54
C GLU A 94 -13.76 36.32 0.67
N GLN A 95 -14.33 35.85 -0.44
CA GLN A 95 -15.26 34.73 -0.44
C GLN A 95 -14.58 33.42 0.01
N THR A 96 -13.38 33.13 -0.49
CA THR A 96 -12.62 31.94 -0.07
C THR A 96 -12.24 32.00 1.41
N ARG A 97 -11.89 33.18 1.96
CA ARG A 97 -11.67 33.34 3.40
C ARG A 97 -12.92 33.05 4.23
N ARG A 98 -14.08 33.52 3.79
CA ARG A 98 -15.36 33.23 4.45
C ARG A 98 -15.70 31.74 4.40
N ALA A 99 -15.54 31.12 3.23
CA ALA A 99 -15.75 29.68 3.06
C ALA A 99 -14.78 28.85 3.91
N ALA A 100 -13.51 29.25 3.99
CA ALA A 100 -12.51 28.58 4.82
C ALA A 100 -12.85 28.68 6.31
N ARG A 101 -13.34 29.84 6.79
CA ARG A 101 -13.82 30.00 8.17
C ARG A 101 -15.02 29.10 8.44
N GLN A 102 -16.02 29.10 7.55
CA GLN A 102 -17.18 28.23 7.67
C GLN A 102 -16.81 26.74 7.64
N ALA A 103 -15.84 26.35 6.81
CA ALA A 103 -15.31 25.00 6.78
C ALA A 103 -14.56 24.65 8.07
N ALA A 104 -13.80 25.57 8.64
CA ALA A 104 -13.14 25.39 9.94
C ALA A 104 -14.19 25.19 11.04
N ASP A 105 -15.21 26.04 11.11
CA ASP A 105 -16.29 25.95 12.08
C ASP A 105 -17.06 24.62 11.95
N TYR A 106 -17.27 24.15 10.72
CA TYR A 106 -17.93 22.86 10.46
C TYR A 106 -17.05 21.65 10.74
N THR A 107 -15.74 21.75 10.54
CA THR A 107 -14.79 20.65 10.76
C THR A 107 -14.34 20.53 12.20
N GLN A 108 -14.43 21.60 12.99
CA GLN A 108 -14.10 21.59 14.42
C GLN A 108 -14.75 20.43 15.19
N PRO A 109 -16.08 20.21 15.18
CA PRO A 109 -16.69 19.09 15.90
C PRO A 109 -16.28 17.71 15.35
N ARG A 110 -15.93 17.62 14.06
CA ARG A 110 -15.42 16.37 13.47
C ARG A 110 -14.00 16.05 13.94
N ILE A 111 -13.17 17.08 14.12
CA ILE A 111 -11.83 16.91 14.66
C ILE A 111 -11.93 16.53 16.14
N GLU A 112 -12.79 17.19 16.91
CA GLU A 112 -13.02 16.87 18.33
C GLU A 112 -13.53 15.43 18.51
N SER A 113 -14.49 15.00 17.70
CA SER A 113 -14.97 13.61 17.72
C SER A 113 -13.94 12.59 17.25
N ALA A 114 -13.13 12.91 16.23
CA ALA A 114 -12.03 12.06 15.79
C ALA A 114 -10.95 11.92 16.86
N VAL A 115 -10.62 13.01 17.56
CA VAL A 115 -9.71 13.00 18.70
C VAL A 115 -10.29 12.15 19.82
N ALA A 116 -11.57 12.31 20.17
CA ALA A 116 -12.25 11.50 21.17
C ALA A 116 -12.33 10.01 20.80
N ALA A 117 -12.45 9.67 19.52
CA ALA A 117 -12.40 8.28 19.06
C ALA A 117 -10.97 7.70 19.06
N ALA A 118 -9.95 8.56 18.95
CA ALA A 118 -8.54 8.18 18.97
C ALA A 118 -7.97 7.99 20.39
N THR A 119 -8.59 8.57 21.42
CA THR A 119 -8.14 8.42 22.82
C THR A 119 -8.01 6.96 23.26
N PRO A 120 -8.95 6.01 23.04
CA PRO A 120 -8.78 4.63 23.46
C PRO A 120 -7.63 3.92 22.72
N VAL A 121 -7.43 4.23 21.43
CA VAL A 121 -6.32 3.66 20.64
C VAL A 121 -4.97 4.17 21.15
N ALA A 122 -4.90 5.45 21.52
CA ALA A 122 -3.73 6.04 22.14
C ALA A 122 -3.45 5.43 23.52
N GLU A 123 -4.49 5.14 24.31
CA GLU A 123 -4.36 4.47 25.61
C GLU A 123 -3.84 3.03 25.46
N GLU A 124 -4.36 2.27 24.49
CA GLU A 124 -3.83 0.92 24.23
C GLU A 124 -2.39 0.95 23.71
N ALA A 125 -2.05 1.92 22.85
CA ALA A 125 -0.69 2.11 22.37
C ALA A 125 0.26 2.51 23.52
N ALA A 126 -0.22 3.35 24.45
CA ALA A 126 0.50 3.70 25.66
C ALA A 126 0.68 2.48 26.57
N ALA A 127 -0.35 1.65 26.77
CA ALA A 127 -0.24 0.41 27.55
C ALA A 127 0.74 -0.60 26.93
N ARG A 128 0.72 -0.74 25.59
CA ARG A 128 1.69 -1.59 24.87
C ARG A 128 3.11 -1.02 24.93
N SER A 129 3.27 0.30 24.90
CA SER A 129 4.59 0.95 24.95
C SER A 129 5.17 0.96 26.36
N THR A 130 4.36 1.08 27.41
CA THR A 130 4.81 0.93 28.80
C THR A 130 5.22 -0.51 29.10
N ALA A 131 4.48 -1.51 28.58
CA ALA A 131 4.89 -2.91 28.65
C ALA A 131 6.23 -3.15 27.91
N ALA A 132 6.41 -2.55 26.74
CA ALA A 132 7.67 -2.62 25.99
C ALA A 132 8.82 -1.91 26.73
N LEU A 133 8.55 -0.76 27.36
CA LEU A 133 9.53 -0.03 28.16
C LEU A 133 9.88 -0.78 29.46
N ALA A 134 8.93 -1.43 30.12
CA ALA A 134 9.19 -2.28 31.27
C ALA A 134 10.06 -3.49 30.89
N ALA A 135 9.82 -4.09 29.71
CA ALA A 135 10.68 -5.14 29.16
C ALA A 135 12.11 -4.63 28.87
N LEU A 136 12.24 -3.41 28.34
CA LEU A 136 13.55 -2.76 28.11
C LEU A 136 14.28 -2.39 29.40
N ARG A 137 13.55 -2.13 30.50
CA ARG A 137 14.10 -1.59 31.75
C ARG A 137 14.55 -2.66 32.77
N GLY A 138 14.40 -3.96 32.50
CA GLY A 138 14.88 -4.94 33.48
C GLY A 138 14.92 -6.44 33.16
N GLN A 139 14.32 -6.99 32.10
CA GLN A 139 14.27 -8.47 31.94
C GLN A 139 14.30 -9.00 30.50
N VAL A 140 15.06 -8.38 29.59
CA VAL A 140 15.32 -8.98 28.27
C VAL A 140 16.77 -8.75 27.89
N SER A 141 17.54 -9.83 27.78
CA SER A 141 18.92 -9.77 27.30
C SER A 141 18.95 -9.15 25.89
N ALA A 142 19.93 -8.29 25.57
CA ALA A 142 20.08 -7.68 24.23
C ALA A 142 20.05 -8.72 23.09
N LYS A 143 20.45 -9.98 23.38
CA LYS A 143 20.35 -11.12 22.45
C LYS A 143 18.91 -11.50 22.08
N GLU A 144 17.97 -11.40 23.01
CA GLU A 144 16.56 -11.73 22.79
C GLU A 144 15.85 -10.63 22.00
N VAL A 145 16.15 -9.36 22.29
CA VAL A 145 15.68 -8.24 21.46
C VAL A 145 16.18 -8.39 20.03
N HIS A 146 17.46 -8.70 19.83
CA HIS A 146 18.02 -8.90 18.50
C HIS A 146 17.40 -10.11 17.78
N ARG A 147 17.11 -11.20 18.50
CA ARG A 147 16.41 -12.38 17.97
C ARG A 147 14.96 -12.06 17.59
N LEU A 148 14.27 -11.23 18.37
CA LEU A 148 12.87 -10.84 18.13
C LEU A 148 12.75 -9.86 16.95
N VAL A 149 13.66 -8.88 16.87
CA VAL A 149 13.77 -7.95 15.75
C VAL A 149 14.09 -8.71 14.47
N ARG A 150 15.07 -9.63 14.49
CA ARG A 150 15.42 -10.47 13.33
C ARG A 150 14.26 -11.36 12.87
N ARG A 151 13.38 -11.77 13.78
CA ARG A 151 12.15 -12.54 13.46
C ARG A 151 11.06 -11.67 12.86
N HIS A 152 10.88 -10.44 13.38
CA HIS A 152 9.91 -9.48 12.86
C HIS A 152 10.34 -8.92 11.50
N GLU A 153 11.63 -8.68 11.29
CA GLU A 153 12.17 -8.18 10.03
C GLU A 153 11.93 -9.18 8.88
N ARG A 154 12.06 -10.49 9.17
CA ARG A 154 11.69 -11.55 8.21
C ARG A 154 10.20 -11.52 7.86
N ARG A 155 9.32 -11.28 8.84
CA ARG A 155 7.86 -11.19 8.62
C ARG A 155 7.45 -9.89 7.91
N ALA A 156 8.09 -8.78 8.23
CA ALA A 156 7.81 -7.47 7.64
C ALA A 156 8.18 -7.42 6.15
N ARG A 157 9.29 -8.08 5.74
CA ARG A 157 9.65 -8.21 4.32
C ARG A 157 8.61 -9.02 3.53
N CYS A 158 8.07 -10.09 4.13
CA CYS A 158 7.02 -10.90 3.52
C CYS A 158 5.72 -10.09 3.36
N HIS A 159 5.34 -9.31 4.37
CA HIS A 159 4.12 -8.50 4.30
C HIS A 159 4.19 -7.36 3.27
N ARG A 160 5.40 -6.80 3.06
CA ARG A 160 5.62 -5.71 2.10
C ARG A 160 5.62 -6.20 0.65
N THR A 161 6.24 -7.36 0.41
CA THR A 161 6.20 -8.02 -0.91
C THR A 161 4.80 -8.48 -1.26
N LEU A 162 4.08 -9.07 -0.31
CA LEU A 162 2.70 -9.52 -0.51
C LEU A 162 1.75 -8.34 -0.80
N ARG A 163 1.91 -7.21 -0.10
CA ARG A 163 1.19 -5.97 -0.43
C ARG A 163 1.52 -5.42 -1.82
N GLY A 164 2.79 -5.47 -2.22
CA GLY A 164 3.22 -5.05 -3.56
C GLY A 164 2.60 -5.90 -4.66
N VAL A 165 2.65 -7.23 -4.52
CA VAL A 165 2.05 -8.17 -5.47
C VAL A 165 0.53 -7.99 -5.54
N ALA A 166 -0.15 -7.78 -4.41
CA ALA A 166 -1.58 -7.53 -4.40
C ALA A 166 -1.96 -6.24 -5.15
N LEU A 167 -1.18 -5.16 -4.98
CA LEU A 167 -1.43 -3.90 -5.67
C LEU A 167 -1.23 -4.04 -7.18
N VAL A 168 -0.13 -4.71 -7.59
CA VAL A 168 0.16 -4.97 -9.01
C VAL A 168 -0.92 -5.85 -9.64
N GLY A 169 -1.37 -6.90 -8.93
CA GLY A 169 -2.45 -7.76 -9.40
C GLY A 169 -3.77 -7.01 -9.58
N LEU A 170 -4.09 -6.08 -8.68
CA LEU A 170 -5.30 -5.26 -8.79
C LEU A 170 -5.23 -4.30 -9.98
N VAL A 171 -4.08 -3.65 -10.20
CA VAL A 171 -3.86 -2.75 -11.35
C VAL A 171 -3.91 -3.54 -12.66
N ALA A 172 -3.23 -4.69 -12.74
CA ALA A 172 -3.25 -5.55 -13.92
C ALA A 172 -4.65 -6.09 -14.22
N GLY A 173 -5.40 -6.50 -13.19
CA GLY A 173 -6.79 -6.94 -13.33
C GLY A 173 -7.70 -5.83 -13.84
N ALA A 174 -7.59 -4.61 -13.29
CA ALA A 174 -8.36 -3.46 -13.76
C ALA A 174 -8.04 -3.11 -15.23
N ALA A 175 -6.75 -3.10 -15.60
CA ALA A 175 -6.32 -2.88 -16.97
C ALA A 175 -6.86 -3.95 -17.93
N PHE A 176 -6.87 -5.23 -17.51
CA PHE A 176 -7.41 -6.32 -18.32
C PHE A 176 -8.92 -6.21 -18.54
N VAL A 177 -9.68 -5.80 -17.52
CA VAL A 177 -11.14 -5.60 -17.65
C VAL A 177 -11.44 -4.45 -18.60
N VAL A 178 -10.72 -3.33 -18.48
CA VAL A 178 -10.86 -2.19 -19.40
C VAL A 178 -10.47 -2.58 -20.82
N TRP A 179 -9.37 -3.31 -21.01
CA TRP A 179 -8.94 -3.78 -22.32
C TRP A 179 -9.92 -4.78 -22.94
N LYS A 180 -10.42 -5.75 -22.17
CA LYS A 180 -11.40 -6.73 -22.65
C LYS A 180 -12.74 -6.08 -22.98
N TRP A 181 -13.14 -5.04 -22.23
CA TRP A 181 -14.32 -4.24 -22.55
C TRP A 181 -14.12 -3.45 -23.86
N TRP A 182 -12.94 -2.88 -24.06
CA TRP A 182 -12.56 -2.18 -25.28
C TRP A 182 -12.50 -3.12 -26.50
N ASP A 183 -11.87 -4.29 -26.35
CA ASP A 183 -11.76 -5.33 -27.39
C ASP A 183 -13.15 -5.79 -27.86
N ARG A 184 -14.06 -6.01 -26.89
CA ARG A 184 -15.46 -6.34 -27.17
C ARG A 184 -16.22 -5.23 -27.89
N GLN A 185 -15.74 -3.99 -27.81
CA GLN A 185 -16.30 -2.84 -28.52
C GLN A 185 -15.54 -2.47 -29.80
N SER A 186 -14.36 -3.05 -30.03
CA SER A 186 -13.47 -2.74 -31.16
C SER A 186 -13.49 -3.81 -32.26
N ASN A 187 -13.98 -5.02 -31.97
CA ASN A 187 -14.38 -6.00 -32.98
C ASN A 187 -15.89 -6.29 -32.89
N PRO A 188 -16.75 -5.40 -33.38
CA PRO A 188 -18.15 -5.75 -33.50
C PRO A 188 -18.31 -6.39 -34.89
N ASP A 189 -19.11 -7.46 -34.96
CA ASP A 189 -19.30 -8.36 -36.12
C ASP A 189 -19.86 -7.68 -37.40
N TRP A 190 -19.73 -6.37 -37.53
CA TRP A 190 -19.94 -5.58 -38.75
C TRP A 190 -18.66 -5.39 -39.59
N LEU A 191 -17.48 -5.82 -39.11
CA LEU A 191 -16.26 -5.90 -39.92
C LEU A 191 -16.03 -7.29 -40.55
N VAL A 192 -17.09 -8.10 -40.64
CA VAL A 192 -17.18 -9.24 -41.54
C VAL A 192 -18.27 -8.89 -42.53
N GLU A 193 -17.89 -8.72 -43.80
CA GLU A 193 -18.84 -8.59 -44.89
C GLU A 193 -19.81 -9.78 -44.85
N PRO A 194 -21.15 -9.56 -44.82
CA PRO A 194 -22.07 -10.64 -45.13
C PRO A 194 -21.73 -11.12 -46.55
N PRO A 195 -21.36 -12.39 -46.76
CA PRO A 195 -21.07 -12.88 -48.10
C PRO A 195 -22.30 -12.62 -48.96
N ALA A 196 -22.09 -11.91 -50.07
CA ALA A 196 -23.10 -11.70 -51.08
C ALA A 196 -23.70 -13.07 -51.43
N ALA A 197 -25.00 -13.21 -51.21
CA ALA A 197 -25.71 -14.39 -51.65
C ALA A 197 -25.53 -14.55 -53.17
N THR A 198 -25.37 -15.80 -53.58
CA THR A 198 -25.45 -16.32 -54.96
C THR A 198 -24.30 -15.97 -55.91
N GLU A 199 -23.28 -16.85 -55.95
CA GLU A 199 -23.06 -17.67 -57.15
C GLU A 199 -22.82 -19.14 -56.73
N LEU A 200 -23.73 -19.99 -57.20
CA LEU A 200 -23.67 -21.45 -57.12
C LEU A 200 -22.63 -21.95 -58.13
N THR A 201 -21.84 -22.98 -57.78
CA THR A 201 -21.28 -24.09 -58.59
C THR A 201 -20.06 -24.65 -57.81
N ARG A 202 -20.21 -25.76 -57.05
CA ARG A 202 -19.85 -27.15 -57.44
C ARG A 202 -18.31 -27.29 -57.56
N ASP A 203 -17.56 -28.01 -56.72
CA ASP A 203 -17.61 -29.40 -56.28
C ASP A 203 -16.70 -29.61 -55.02
N SER A 204 -16.94 -30.71 -54.28
CA SER A 204 -16.00 -31.64 -53.58
C SER A 204 -14.63 -31.11 -53.09
N GLU A 205 -14.10 -31.34 -51.90
CA GLU A 205 -14.20 -32.33 -50.83
C GLU A 205 -13.32 -31.78 -49.66
N PRO A 206 -13.56 -32.10 -48.39
CA PRO A 206 -12.69 -31.66 -47.30
C PRO A 206 -11.39 -32.47 -47.27
N ALA A 207 -10.25 -31.83 -47.56
CA ALA A 207 -8.93 -32.45 -47.38
C ALA A 207 -8.73 -32.80 -45.90
N SER A 208 -8.71 -34.10 -45.64
CA SER A 208 -8.50 -34.74 -44.34
C SER A 208 -7.08 -34.50 -43.85
N PHE A 209 -6.94 -34.36 -42.53
CA PHE A 209 -5.68 -34.28 -41.80
C PHE A 209 -4.73 -35.49 -42.03
N ASP A 210 -5.16 -36.52 -42.77
CA ASP A 210 -4.37 -37.70 -43.10
C ASP A 210 -3.32 -37.46 -44.21
N ASP A 211 -3.52 -36.50 -45.12
CA ASP A 211 -2.55 -36.22 -46.20
C ASP A 211 -1.30 -35.47 -45.68
N GLU A 212 -1.47 -34.58 -44.69
CA GLU A 212 -0.36 -33.84 -44.08
C GLU A 212 0.54 -34.75 -43.22
N LEU A 213 -0.01 -35.84 -42.67
CA LEU A 213 0.75 -36.85 -41.92
C LEU A 213 1.57 -37.77 -42.84
N ALA A 214 1.04 -38.10 -44.02
CA ALA A 214 1.69 -38.94 -45.01
C ALA A 214 2.88 -38.24 -45.71
N GLU A 215 2.83 -36.92 -45.89
CA GLU A 215 3.98 -36.14 -46.38
C GLU A 215 5.12 -36.08 -45.35
N LYS A 216 4.79 -35.98 -44.05
CA LYS A 216 5.78 -35.94 -42.97
C LYS A 216 6.48 -37.28 -42.72
N GLU A 217 5.80 -38.41 -42.94
CA GLU A 217 6.43 -39.75 -42.84
C GLU A 217 7.38 -40.06 -44.02
N ARG A 218 7.15 -39.46 -45.20
CA ARG A 218 8.04 -39.63 -46.37
C ARG A 218 9.35 -38.84 -46.24
N GLU A 219 9.33 -37.68 -45.59
CA GLU A 219 10.56 -36.93 -45.27
C GLU A 219 11.41 -37.60 -44.18
N ALA A 220 10.79 -38.34 -43.25
CA ALA A 220 11.49 -39.01 -42.15
C ALA A 220 12.21 -40.32 -42.54
N GLN A 221 11.87 -40.93 -43.69
CA GLN A 221 12.46 -42.21 -44.13
C GLN A 221 13.68 -42.09 -45.06
N THR A 222 14.09 -40.89 -45.47
CA THR A 222 15.23 -40.70 -46.40
C THR A 222 16.40 -39.97 -45.73
N GLY A 223 16.97 -40.58 -44.68
CA GLY A 223 18.25 -40.16 -44.11
C GLY A 223 19.45 -40.77 -44.86
N PRO A 224 20.54 -40.02 -45.14
CA PRO A 224 21.71 -40.55 -45.84
C PRO A 224 22.59 -41.42 -44.93
N PRO A 225 23.17 -42.53 -45.43
CA PRO A 225 23.85 -43.53 -44.61
C PRO A 225 25.31 -43.21 -44.28
N THR A 226 25.65 -43.57 -43.05
CA THR A 226 26.97 -43.67 -42.41
C THR A 226 27.90 -44.65 -43.14
N LYS A 227 29.20 -44.31 -43.29
CA LYS A 227 30.25 -45.26 -43.66
C LYS A 227 31.35 -45.33 -42.58
N ALA A 228 31.68 -46.58 -42.27
CA ALA A 228 32.45 -47.19 -41.19
C ALA A 228 34.01 -46.97 -41.22
N PRO A 229 34.77 -47.49 -40.22
CA PRO A 229 36.05 -46.94 -39.72
C PRO A 229 37.31 -47.80 -39.97
N ASN A 230 38.49 -47.24 -39.67
CA ASN A 230 39.77 -47.80 -39.15
C ASN A 230 40.92 -46.85 -39.56
N GLY A 231 41.99 -46.55 -38.82
CA GLY A 231 42.70 -47.21 -37.72
C GLY A 231 44.19 -47.31 -38.11
N SER A 232 45.11 -46.95 -37.19
CA SER A 232 46.61 -47.06 -37.25
C SER A 232 47.32 -46.05 -38.18
N GLU A 233 48.54 -45.52 -37.96
CA GLU A 233 49.59 -45.55 -36.92
C GLU A 233 50.80 -44.80 -37.53
N GLY A 234 51.43 -43.86 -36.83
CA GLY A 234 52.91 -43.83 -36.73
C GLY A 234 53.66 -42.88 -37.66
N ASP A 235 54.86 -42.50 -37.21
CA ASP A 235 55.96 -41.80 -37.92
C ASP A 235 55.80 -40.32 -38.31
N GLU A 236 56.81 -39.44 -38.27
CA GLU A 236 58.13 -39.35 -37.62
C GLU A 236 58.68 -37.96 -38.06
N ARG A 237 59.54 -37.34 -37.24
CA ARG A 237 60.67 -36.44 -37.58
C ARG A 237 60.56 -35.50 -38.80
N HIS A 238 60.67 -34.19 -38.57
CA HIS A 238 61.91 -33.40 -38.67
C HIS A 238 61.64 -31.90 -38.43
#